data_AF-A0A8T5THJ8-F1
#
_entry.id   AF-A0A8T5THJ8-F1
#
_cell.length_a   1.000
_cell.length_b   1.000
_cell.length_c   1.000
_cell.angle_alpha   90.00
_cell.angle_beta   90.00
_cell.angle_gamma   90.00
#
_symmetry.space_group_name_H-M   'P 1'
#
loop_
_entity.id
_entity.type
_entity.pdbx_description
1 polymer ?
#
loop_
_entity_poly.entity_id
_entity_poly.type
_entity_poly.pdbx_seq_one_letter_code
_entity_poly.pdbx_strand_id
1 'polypeptide(L)'
;LEFSEYVTKESLAQQGGYGLTNKGPQHDEAWLIFDDVIRNSIPTFEDKAKALRYFPLWRTWFSLCGLCKLPWNDIQPTSQADYPIKDPKTGELVRAKIPDHVENYVKYYSAVTGNQSTSEDLISMSERVYTFQRIFNIRLGKGLREHDSNLPYRAVGPVTVLEYESRSERYDTQLKELGFKTKGKSTEEKIKILRKHREEQYVKLQDAVYLERGWNENGCPTIDMVRKIGIDFDEVIEIITPFQ
;
A
#
# COMPACT_ATOMS: atom_id res chain seq x y z
N LEU A 1 -0.85 -17.77 2.60
CA LEU A 1 -2.18 -17.30 2.16
C LEU A 1 -2.10 -17.03 0.68
N GLU A 2 -3.09 -17.51 -0.07
CA GLU A 2 -3.22 -17.33 -1.52
C GLU A 2 -3.46 -15.85 -1.85
N PHE A 3 -2.94 -15.41 -3.01
CA PHE A 3 -3.27 -14.09 -3.55
C PHE A 3 -4.73 -14.05 -3.96
N SER A 4 -5.42 -12.97 -3.62
CA SER A 4 -6.80 -12.76 -4.08
C SER A 4 -6.90 -12.24 -5.53
N GLU A 5 -8.12 -11.96 -5.99
CA GLU A 5 -8.51 -11.94 -7.40
C GLU A 5 -7.93 -10.80 -8.28
N TYR A 6 -7.13 -9.89 -7.73
CA TYR A 6 -6.54 -8.77 -8.49
C TYR A 6 -5.16 -9.11 -9.06
N VAL A 7 -5.04 -9.16 -10.40
CA VAL A 7 -3.75 -9.32 -11.09
C VAL A 7 -2.97 -8.00 -11.03
N THR A 8 -1.82 -8.02 -10.35
CA THR A 8 -1.09 -6.80 -9.96
C THR A 8 -0.04 -6.30 -10.94
N LYS A 9 0.18 -6.99 -12.06
CA LYS A 9 1.30 -6.70 -12.99
C LYS A 9 1.34 -5.24 -13.42
N GLU A 10 0.18 -4.61 -13.55
CA GLU A 10 0.02 -3.24 -14.06
C GLU A 10 -0.17 -2.19 -12.97
N SER A 11 -0.18 -2.57 -11.69
CA SER A 11 -0.34 -1.65 -10.56
C SER A 11 0.73 -1.91 -9.52
N LEU A 12 1.73 -1.04 -9.48
CA LEU A 12 2.77 -1.09 -8.47
C LEU A 12 2.18 -0.89 -7.06
N ALA A 13 1.14 -0.06 -6.94
CA ALA A 13 0.43 0.12 -5.68
C ALA A 13 -0.24 -1.17 -5.21
N GLN A 14 -0.89 -1.92 -6.11
CA GLN A 14 -1.51 -3.20 -5.74
C GLN A 14 -0.48 -4.30 -5.47
N GLN A 15 0.69 -4.29 -6.13
CA GLN A 15 1.82 -5.17 -5.75
C GLN A 15 2.24 -4.93 -4.30
N GLY A 16 2.43 -3.66 -3.92
CA GLY A 16 2.66 -3.26 -2.52
C GLY A 16 1.50 -3.67 -1.62
N GLY A 17 0.27 -3.53 -2.10
CA GLY A 17 -0.96 -3.85 -1.36
C GLY A 17 -1.17 -5.35 -1.10
N TYR A 18 -0.34 -6.23 -1.65
CA TYR A 18 -0.28 -7.63 -1.27
C TYR A 18 1.01 -8.04 -0.57
N GLY A 19 2.15 -7.45 -0.96
CA GLY A 19 3.43 -7.82 -0.37
C GLY A 19 3.69 -7.18 0.99
N LEU A 20 3.07 -6.03 1.30
CA LEU A 20 3.36 -5.24 2.51
C LEU A 20 2.26 -5.33 3.60
N THR A 21 1.33 -6.26 3.45
CA THR A 21 0.18 -6.46 4.33
C THR A 21 0.50 -7.41 5.48
N ASN A 22 -0.08 -7.15 6.65
CA ASN A 22 0.21 -7.94 7.85
C ASN A 22 -0.47 -9.30 7.87
N LYS A 23 -1.65 -9.43 7.25
CA LYS A 23 -2.43 -10.68 7.22
C LYS A 23 -2.06 -11.63 6.06
N GLY A 24 -1.08 -11.25 5.25
CA GLY A 24 -0.75 -11.92 3.98
C GLY A 24 -1.44 -11.26 2.77
N PRO A 25 -1.26 -11.81 1.55
CA PRO A 25 -1.62 -11.16 0.29
C PRO A 25 -3.12 -11.11 0.03
N GLN A 26 -3.82 -10.27 0.78
CA GLN A 26 -5.23 -9.98 0.63
C GLN A 26 -5.48 -8.48 0.41
N HIS A 27 -6.41 -8.15 -0.49
CA HIS A 27 -6.78 -6.78 -0.85
C HIS A 27 -7.63 -6.09 0.25
N ASP A 28 -7.92 -6.78 1.35
CA ASP A 28 -8.71 -6.24 2.45
C ASP A 28 -7.96 -5.11 3.18
N GLU A 29 -6.64 -5.13 3.24
CA GLU A 29 -5.81 -4.08 3.85
C GLU A 29 -5.50 -2.96 2.87
N ALA A 30 -5.26 -3.28 1.60
CA ALA A 30 -4.93 -2.29 0.57
C ALA A 30 -5.52 -2.70 -0.78
N TRP A 31 -6.68 -2.11 -1.10
CA TRP A 31 -7.27 -2.21 -2.44
C TRP A 31 -6.97 -0.92 -3.20
N LEU A 32 -5.85 -0.90 -3.90
CA LEU A 32 -5.27 0.31 -4.51
C LEU A 32 -5.31 0.28 -6.04
N ILE A 33 -5.65 -0.84 -6.66
CA ILE A 33 -5.67 -0.95 -8.12
C ILE A 33 -6.59 0.10 -8.77
N PHE A 34 -7.74 0.41 -8.15
CA PHE A 34 -8.65 1.43 -8.68
C PHE A 34 -8.05 2.83 -8.61
N ASP A 35 -7.45 3.20 -7.49
CA ASP A 35 -6.83 4.51 -7.30
C ASP A 35 -5.57 4.68 -8.17
N ASP A 36 -4.83 3.60 -8.40
CA ASP A 36 -3.62 3.58 -9.23
C ASP A 36 -3.94 3.65 -10.74
N VAL A 37 -4.71 2.69 -11.26
CA VAL A 37 -4.83 2.51 -12.72
C VAL A 37 -6.15 2.98 -13.33
N ILE A 38 -7.18 3.25 -12.53
CA ILE A 38 -8.50 3.66 -13.03
C ILE A 38 -8.78 5.15 -12.75
N ARG A 39 -8.71 5.55 -11.48
CA ARG A 39 -9.03 6.90 -11.01
C ARG A 39 -7.84 7.85 -11.12
N ASN A 40 -6.62 7.30 -11.17
CA ASN A 40 -5.36 8.04 -11.18
C ASN A 40 -5.28 9.08 -10.03
N SER A 41 -5.78 8.69 -8.85
CA SER A 41 -5.81 9.52 -7.63
C SER A 41 -4.51 9.38 -6.81
N ILE A 42 -3.60 8.49 -7.22
CA ILE A 42 -2.24 8.31 -6.66
C ILE A 42 -1.18 8.28 -7.78
N PRO A 43 -1.06 9.37 -8.56
CA PRO A 43 -0.36 9.35 -9.85
C PRO A 43 1.14 9.10 -9.74
N THR A 44 1.80 9.65 -8.72
CA THR A 44 3.27 9.56 -8.61
C THR A 44 3.72 8.34 -7.79
N PHE A 45 5.02 8.07 -7.81
CA PHE A 45 5.62 7.01 -6.99
C PHE A 45 5.44 7.27 -5.48
N GLU A 46 5.69 8.51 -5.06
CA GLU A 46 5.51 8.94 -3.67
C GLU A 46 4.06 8.81 -3.22
N ASP A 47 3.11 9.16 -4.10
CA ASP A 47 1.67 9.03 -3.81
C ASP A 47 1.26 7.58 -3.53
N LYS A 48 1.87 6.62 -4.25
CA LYS A 48 1.64 5.19 -4.01
C LYS A 48 2.17 4.75 -2.65
N ALA A 49 3.34 5.25 -2.24
CA ALA A 49 3.90 4.97 -0.93
C ALA A 49 3.03 5.53 0.20
N LYS A 50 2.57 6.78 0.08
CA LYS A 50 1.61 7.42 1.01
C LYS A 50 0.29 6.64 1.08
N ALA A 51 -0.20 6.14 -0.05
CA ALA A 51 -1.42 5.32 -0.09
C ALA A 51 -1.22 3.96 0.62
N LEU A 52 -0.06 3.34 0.44
CA LEU A 52 0.33 2.08 1.10
C LEU A 52 0.61 2.24 2.61
N ARG A 53 0.76 3.47 3.09
CA ARG A 53 0.65 3.80 4.51
C ARG A 53 -0.81 3.99 4.92
N TYR A 54 -1.54 4.89 4.26
CA TYR A 54 -2.88 5.31 4.69
C TYR A 54 -3.94 4.20 4.61
N PHE A 55 -4.02 3.47 3.49
CA PHE A 55 -5.11 2.51 3.25
C PHE A 55 -5.13 1.36 4.27
N PRO A 56 -3.99 0.70 4.59
CA PRO A 56 -3.97 -0.32 5.64
C PRO A 56 -4.40 0.19 7.00
N LEU A 57 -4.01 1.43 7.36
CA LEU A 57 -4.42 2.05 8.63
C LEU A 57 -5.92 2.33 8.64
N TRP A 58 -6.43 3.01 7.63
CA TRP A 58 -7.85 3.35 7.55
C TRP A 58 -8.73 2.09 7.48
N ARG A 59 -8.34 1.09 6.69
CA ARG A 59 -9.07 -0.18 6.56
C ARG A 59 -8.99 -1.04 7.82
N THR A 60 -7.94 -0.89 8.63
CA THR A 60 -7.85 -1.50 9.96
C THR A 60 -8.79 -0.83 10.95
N TRP A 61 -8.97 0.51 10.88
CA TRP A 61 -9.90 1.23 11.76
C TRP A 61 -11.34 0.70 11.64
N PHE A 62 -11.82 0.40 10.44
CA PHE A 62 -13.13 -0.26 10.26
C PHE A 62 -13.25 -1.57 11.03
N SER A 63 -12.20 -2.40 11.03
CA SER A 63 -12.19 -3.65 11.79
C SER A 63 -12.21 -3.42 13.30
N LEU A 64 -11.55 -2.36 13.79
CA LEU A 64 -11.58 -2.00 15.22
C LEU A 64 -12.97 -1.55 15.68
N CYS A 65 -13.71 -0.87 14.81
CA CYS A 65 -15.06 -0.37 15.11
C CYS A 65 -16.18 -1.34 14.71
N GLY A 66 -15.88 -2.52 14.17
CA GLY A 66 -16.88 -3.49 13.71
C GLY A 66 -17.72 -2.98 12.52
N LEU A 67 -17.14 -2.11 11.68
CA LEU A 67 -17.81 -1.46 10.56
C LEU A 67 -17.46 -2.12 9.23
N CYS A 68 -18.42 -2.12 8.30
CA CYS A 68 -18.15 -2.45 6.90
C CYS A 68 -17.42 -1.28 6.23
N LYS A 69 -16.37 -1.57 5.46
CA LYS A 69 -15.57 -0.58 4.70
C LYS A 69 -16.08 -0.30 3.29
N LEU A 70 -17.03 -1.07 2.79
CA LEU A 70 -17.61 -0.86 1.46
C LEU A 70 -18.34 0.50 1.34
N PRO A 71 -19.14 0.96 2.33
CA PRO A 71 -19.77 2.27 2.24
C PRO A 71 -18.78 3.44 2.12
N TRP A 72 -17.55 3.28 2.65
CA TRP A 72 -16.50 4.28 2.46
C TRP A 72 -16.01 4.35 1.02
N ASN A 73 -15.70 3.21 0.38
CA ASN A 73 -14.92 3.21 -0.86
C ASN A 73 -15.74 2.97 -2.15
N ASP A 74 -16.86 2.26 -2.05
CA ASP A 74 -17.57 1.74 -3.22
C ASP A 74 -18.65 2.68 -3.74
N ILE A 75 -19.18 3.56 -2.88
CA ILE A 75 -20.26 4.51 -3.20
C ILE A 75 -19.81 5.96 -3.03
N GLN A 76 -18.81 6.37 -3.81
CA GLN A 76 -18.25 7.73 -3.72
C GLN A 76 -19.31 8.82 -3.99
N PRO A 77 -19.31 9.92 -3.23
CA PRO A 77 -20.23 11.03 -3.45
C PRO A 77 -19.86 11.78 -4.73
N THR A 78 -20.81 12.49 -5.34
CA THR A 78 -20.54 13.22 -6.60
C THR A 78 -19.51 14.34 -6.44
N SER A 79 -19.46 14.96 -5.27
CA SER A 79 -18.46 15.95 -4.82
C SER A 79 -17.02 15.44 -4.90
N GLN A 80 -16.83 14.11 -4.94
CA GLN A 80 -15.53 13.47 -5.03
C GLN A 80 -14.68 13.95 -6.22
N ALA A 81 -15.34 14.28 -7.34
CA ALA A 81 -14.66 14.78 -8.53
C ALA A 81 -14.06 16.18 -8.35
N ASP A 82 -14.61 16.98 -7.43
CA ASP A 82 -14.25 18.38 -7.21
C ASP A 82 -13.03 18.53 -6.28
N TYR A 83 -12.75 17.51 -5.47
CA TYR A 83 -11.57 17.50 -4.60
C TYR A 83 -10.27 17.40 -5.40
N PRO A 84 -9.21 18.14 -5.03
CA PRO A 84 -7.91 17.99 -5.67
C PRO A 84 -7.34 16.60 -5.38
N ILE A 85 -6.49 16.08 -6.27
CA ILE A 85 -5.81 14.80 -6.04
C ILE A 85 -5.01 14.88 -4.73
N LYS A 86 -4.31 16.00 -4.54
CA LYS A 86 -3.49 16.29 -3.38
C LYS A 86 -3.79 17.68 -2.83
N ASP A 87 -3.55 17.84 -1.53
CA ASP A 87 -3.49 19.16 -0.94
C ASP A 87 -2.30 19.93 -1.55
N PRO A 88 -2.53 21.13 -2.12
CA PRO A 88 -1.49 21.87 -2.83
C PRO A 88 -0.40 22.44 -1.91
N LYS A 89 -0.64 22.52 -0.60
CA LYS A 89 0.31 23.04 0.40
C LYS A 89 1.12 21.92 1.02
N THR A 90 0.48 20.81 1.38
CA THR A 90 1.13 19.72 2.13
C THR A 90 1.57 18.57 1.23
N GLY A 91 1.03 18.43 0.03
CA GLY A 91 1.26 17.28 -0.84
C GLY A 91 0.60 15.99 -0.34
N GLU A 92 -0.27 16.07 0.66
CA GLU A 92 -1.04 14.93 1.18
C GLU A 92 -2.12 14.48 0.19
N LEU A 93 -2.39 13.17 0.17
CA LEU A 93 -3.49 12.62 -0.60
C LEU A 93 -4.82 13.14 -0.06
N VAL A 94 -5.68 13.66 -0.96
CA VAL A 94 -7.01 14.15 -0.61
C VAL A 94 -8.07 13.30 -1.30
N ARG A 95 -8.10 13.29 -2.64
CA ARG A 95 -9.12 12.55 -3.39
C ARG A 95 -9.13 11.06 -3.03
N ALA A 96 -7.98 10.39 -2.98
CA ALA A 96 -7.92 8.96 -2.65
C ALA A 96 -8.49 8.61 -1.25
N LYS A 97 -8.61 9.57 -0.32
CA LYS A 97 -9.14 9.35 1.03
C LYS A 97 -10.67 9.45 1.10
N ILE A 98 -11.33 10.03 0.08
CA ILE A 98 -12.79 10.27 0.01
C ILE A 98 -13.25 11.18 1.19
N PRO A 99 -12.94 12.49 1.13
CA PRO A 99 -13.01 13.39 2.29
C PRO A 99 -14.37 13.45 2.97
N ASP A 100 -15.46 13.55 2.22
CA ASP A 100 -16.83 13.60 2.78
C ASP A 100 -17.15 12.37 3.62
N HIS A 101 -16.71 11.19 3.17
CA HIS A 101 -16.91 9.96 3.92
C HIS A 101 -16.05 9.94 5.18
N VAL A 102 -14.77 10.34 5.08
CA VAL A 102 -13.89 10.44 6.26
C VAL A 102 -14.51 11.37 7.31
N GLU A 103 -15.01 12.54 6.91
CA GLU A 103 -15.70 13.48 7.80
C GLU A 103 -16.94 12.83 8.46
N ASN A 104 -17.74 12.09 7.68
CA ASN A 104 -18.91 11.39 8.21
C ASN A 104 -18.52 10.32 9.24
N TYR A 105 -17.44 9.56 9.02
CA TYR A 105 -16.97 8.57 9.99
C TYR A 105 -16.40 9.21 11.27
N VAL A 106 -15.76 10.37 11.16
CA VAL A 106 -15.32 11.17 12.31
C VAL A 106 -16.50 11.63 13.15
N LYS A 107 -17.53 12.20 12.50
CA LYS A 107 -18.79 12.60 13.16
C LYS A 107 -19.50 11.41 13.79
N TYR A 108 -19.60 10.29 13.06
CA TYR A 108 -20.20 9.05 13.54
C TYR A 108 -19.50 8.55 14.80
N TYR A 109 -18.17 8.40 14.77
CA TYR A 109 -17.40 7.91 15.91
C TYR A 109 -17.57 8.82 17.12
N SER A 110 -17.48 10.15 16.92
CA SER A 110 -17.63 11.14 17.99
C SER A 110 -19.02 11.12 18.62
N ALA A 111 -20.06 10.98 17.79
CA ALA A 111 -21.45 10.93 18.26
C ALA A 111 -21.79 9.64 19.02
N VAL A 112 -21.30 8.49 18.55
CA VAL A 112 -21.58 7.18 19.16
C VAL A 112 -20.80 6.98 20.46
N THR A 113 -19.53 7.39 20.49
CA THR A 113 -18.65 7.13 21.64
C THR A 113 -18.67 8.25 22.68
N GLY A 114 -19.10 9.46 22.31
CA GLY A 114 -18.94 10.67 23.11
C GLY A 114 -17.55 11.27 23.07
N ASN A 115 -16.57 10.62 22.42
CA ASN A 115 -15.20 11.10 22.31
C ASN A 115 -15.03 11.95 21.05
N GLN A 116 -14.92 13.26 21.21
CA GLN A 116 -14.64 14.16 20.10
C GLN A 116 -13.30 13.78 19.45
N SER A 117 -13.35 13.45 18.16
CA SER A 117 -12.22 12.93 17.41
C SER A 117 -12.05 13.66 16.08
N THR A 118 -10.85 13.57 15.52
CA THR A 118 -10.47 14.02 14.18
C THR A 118 -10.13 12.81 13.31
N SER A 119 -9.89 13.03 12.00
CA SER A 119 -9.49 11.94 11.11
C SER A 119 -8.13 11.34 11.49
N GLU A 120 -7.24 12.18 12.01
CA GLU A 120 -5.91 11.86 12.50
C GLU A 120 -5.98 10.99 13.76
N ASP A 121 -6.95 11.24 14.64
CA ASP A 121 -7.17 10.41 15.83
C ASP A 121 -7.60 8.99 15.43
N LEU A 122 -8.50 8.87 14.45
CA LEU A 122 -8.95 7.56 13.95
C LEU A 122 -7.80 6.77 13.30
N ILE A 123 -6.94 7.44 12.52
CA ILE A 123 -5.73 6.83 11.95
C ILE A 123 -4.74 6.45 13.05
N SER A 124 -4.57 7.27 14.08
CA SER A 124 -3.65 6.98 15.19
C SER A 124 -4.08 5.74 15.99
N MET A 125 -5.40 5.54 16.18
CA MET A 125 -5.94 4.33 16.81
C MET A 125 -5.53 3.07 16.04
N SER A 126 -5.67 3.09 14.70
CA SER A 126 -5.34 1.93 13.88
C SER A 126 -3.85 1.78 13.62
N GLU A 127 -3.06 2.86 13.60
CA GLU A 127 -1.59 2.81 13.48
C GLU A 127 -0.96 2.05 14.63
N ARG A 128 -1.46 2.24 15.85
CA ARG A 128 -1.07 1.44 17.01
C ARG A 128 -1.28 -0.05 16.80
N VAL A 129 -2.49 -0.44 16.40
CA VAL A 129 -2.84 -1.86 16.24
C VAL A 129 -2.12 -2.48 15.04
N TYR A 130 -2.04 -1.76 13.91
CA TYR A 130 -1.38 -2.24 12.71
C TYR A 130 0.12 -2.43 12.92
N THR A 131 0.76 -1.50 13.63
CA THR A 131 2.19 -1.63 14.00
C THR A 131 2.38 -2.77 15.00
N PHE A 132 1.50 -2.91 15.98
CA PHE A 132 1.56 -4.04 16.91
C PHE A 132 1.39 -5.40 16.21
N GLN A 133 0.51 -5.50 15.20
CA GLN A 133 0.40 -6.69 14.35
C GLN A 133 1.70 -6.99 13.59
N ARG A 134 2.38 -5.95 13.08
CA ARG A 134 3.69 -6.12 12.43
C ARG A 134 4.72 -6.70 13.40
N ILE A 135 4.78 -6.18 14.62
CA ILE A 135 5.70 -6.65 15.67
C ILE A 135 5.35 -8.08 16.10
N PHE A 136 4.06 -8.40 16.17
CA PHE A 136 3.59 -9.75 16.41
C PHE A 136 4.05 -10.71 15.31
N ASN A 137 3.98 -10.32 14.04
CA ASN A 137 4.53 -11.10 12.94
C ASN A 137 6.05 -11.32 13.12
N ILE A 138 6.80 -10.28 13.49
CA ILE A 138 8.26 -10.34 13.72
C ILE A 138 8.58 -11.33 14.83
N ARG A 139 7.85 -11.27 15.94
CA ARG A 139 7.96 -12.23 17.04
C ARG A 139 7.76 -13.68 16.58
N LEU A 140 6.87 -13.91 15.61
CA LEU A 140 6.62 -15.22 15.02
C LEU A 140 7.59 -15.59 13.87
N GLY A 141 8.64 -14.78 13.64
CA GLY A 141 9.63 -15.01 12.60
C GLY A 141 9.18 -14.63 11.20
N LYS A 142 8.19 -13.74 11.06
CA LYS A 142 7.66 -13.20 9.79
C LYS A 142 7.59 -11.67 9.80
N GLY A 143 7.32 -11.01 8.68
CA GLY A 143 7.15 -9.55 8.68
C GLY A 143 8.45 -8.74 8.80
N LEU A 144 9.52 -9.23 8.19
CA LEU A 144 10.70 -8.43 7.84
C LEU A 144 10.75 -8.29 6.32
N ARG A 145 11.66 -7.47 5.80
CA ARG A 145 11.79 -7.20 4.36
C ARG A 145 11.82 -8.45 3.51
N GLU A 146 12.55 -9.49 3.92
CA GLU A 146 12.60 -10.77 3.21
C GLU A 146 11.19 -11.33 2.93
N HIS A 147 10.30 -11.25 3.91
CA HIS A 147 8.94 -11.74 3.81
C HIS A 147 8.09 -10.89 2.87
N ASP A 148 8.30 -9.57 2.91
CA ASP A 148 7.62 -8.61 2.06
C ASP A 148 8.09 -8.69 0.60
N SER A 149 9.35 -9.07 0.36
CA SER A 149 9.95 -9.18 -0.97
C SER A 149 9.52 -10.44 -1.74
N ASN A 150 8.86 -11.40 -1.07
CA ASN A 150 8.49 -12.70 -1.65
C ASN A 150 7.19 -12.64 -2.49
N LEU A 151 7.10 -11.69 -3.41
CA LEU A 151 6.01 -11.66 -4.39
C LEU A 151 6.12 -12.85 -5.37
N PRO A 152 4.99 -13.50 -5.73
CA PRO A 152 4.99 -14.52 -6.77
C PRO A 152 5.51 -13.95 -8.09
N TYR A 153 6.31 -14.72 -8.83
CA TYR A 153 6.87 -14.30 -10.12
C TYR A 153 5.79 -13.74 -11.08
N ARG A 154 4.59 -14.34 -11.09
CA ARG A 154 3.45 -13.89 -11.92
C ARG A 154 2.90 -12.51 -11.53
N ALA A 155 3.09 -12.04 -10.30
CA ALA A 155 2.52 -10.79 -9.81
C ALA A 155 3.19 -9.54 -10.40
N VAL A 156 4.43 -9.66 -10.87
CA VAL A 156 5.26 -8.50 -11.25
C VAL A 156 5.19 -8.19 -12.76
N GLY A 157 5.12 -9.21 -13.61
CA GLY A 157 5.15 -9.00 -15.07
C GLY A 157 4.69 -10.19 -15.89
N PRO A 158 4.75 -10.11 -17.23
CA PRO A 158 4.41 -11.21 -18.12
C PRO A 158 5.29 -12.44 -17.81
N VAL A 159 4.69 -13.63 -17.84
CA VAL A 159 5.35 -14.90 -17.47
C VAL A 159 5.85 -15.64 -18.70
N THR A 160 5.06 -15.65 -19.77
CA THR A 160 5.34 -16.39 -21.00
C THR A 160 5.41 -15.46 -22.21
N VAL A 161 6.03 -15.94 -23.28
CA VAL A 161 6.05 -15.30 -24.60
C VAL A 161 4.62 -15.05 -25.09
N LEU A 162 3.75 -16.06 -25.01
CA LEU A 162 2.34 -15.94 -25.39
C LEU A 162 1.62 -14.82 -24.63
N GLU A 163 1.86 -14.70 -23.33
CA GLU A 163 1.27 -13.64 -22.52
C GLU A 163 1.76 -12.26 -22.96
N TYR A 164 3.06 -12.11 -23.22
CA TYR A 164 3.61 -10.86 -23.74
C TYR A 164 2.99 -10.51 -25.09
N GLU A 165 3.00 -11.45 -26.04
CA GLU A 165 2.52 -11.25 -27.41
C GLU A 165 1.04 -10.90 -27.46
N SER A 166 0.22 -11.50 -26.59
CA SER A 166 -1.21 -11.18 -26.45
C SER A 166 -1.49 -9.70 -26.13
N ARG A 167 -0.50 -8.98 -25.59
CA ARG A 167 -0.58 -7.55 -25.24
C ARG A 167 0.68 -6.79 -25.68
N SER A 168 1.27 -7.20 -26.81
CA SER A 168 2.56 -6.70 -27.29
C SER A 168 2.61 -5.18 -27.43
N GLU A 169 1.56 -4.56 -27.98
CA GLU A 169 1.46 -3.10 -28.11
C GLU A 169 1.59 -2.39 -26.76
N ARG A 170 0.93 -2.90 -25.72
CA ARG A 170 0.98 -2.33 -24.36
C ARG A 170 2.37 -2.43 -23.76
N TYR A 171 2.97 -3.61 -23.78
CA TYR A 171 4.29 -3.81 -23.17
C TYR A 171 5.41 -3.11 -23.95
N ASP A 172 5.34 -3.09 -25.28
CA ASP A 172 6.29 -2.35 -26.12
C ASP A 172 6.16 -0.83 -25.87
N THR A 173 4.96 -0.32 -25.63
CA THR A 173 4.74 1.11 -25.29
C THR A 173 5.38 1.45 -23.95
N GLN A 174 5.13 0.66 -22.91
CA GLN A 174 5.75 0.85 -21.60
C GLN A 174 7.29 0.80 -21.68
N LEU A 175 7.86 -0.17 -22.41
CA LEU A 175 9.30 -0.23 -22.60
C LEU A 175 9.86 1.03 -23.27
N LYS A 176 9.16 1.60 -24.26
CA LYS A 176 9.56 2.85 -24.91
C LYS A 176 9.48 4.05 -23.97
N GLU A 177 8.41 4.15 -23.17
CA GLU A 177 8.24 5.21 -22.16
C GLU A 177 9.36 5.16 -21.10
N LEU A 178 9.82 3.95 -20.78
CA LEU A 178 10.98 3.72 -19.91
C LEU A 178 12.34 3.95 -20.60
N GLY A 179 12.35 4.35 -21.88
CA GLY A 179 13.56 4.62 -22.65
C GLY A 179 14.26 3.39 -23.26
N PHE A 180 13.64 2.20 -23.20
CA PHE A 180 14.21 0.98 -23.80
C PHE A 180 13.85 0.85 -25.29
N LYS A 181 14.84 0.44 -26.10
CA LYS A 181 14.62 0.10 -27.52
C LYS A 181 14.01 -1.29 -27.65
N THR A 182 12.82 -1.38 -28.24
CA THR A 182 12.13 -2.67 -28.49
C THR A 182 12.50 -3.31 -29.83
N LYS A 183 12.91 -2.52 -30.82
CA LYS A 183 13.27 -3.00 -32.17
C LYS A 183 14.56 -3.82 -32.11
N GLY A 184 14.54 -5.02 -32.70
CA GLY A 184 15.70 -5.93 -32.75
C GLY A 184 15.89 -6.82 -31.52
N LYS A 185 14.93 -6.81 -30.58
CA LYS A 185 14.91 -7.71 -29.42
C LYS A 185 13.86 -8.80 -29.59
N SER A 186 14.20 -10.01 -29.17
CA SER A 186 13.25 -11.12 -28.99
C SER A 186 12.23 -10.81 -27.90
N THR A 187 11.09 -11.51 -27.91
CA THR A 187 10.05 -11.35 -26.88
C THR A 187 10.59 -11.67 -25.49
N GLU A 188 11.44 -12.70 -25.37
CA GLU A 188 12.08 -13.13 -24.14
C GLU A 188 12.99 -12.05 -23.54
N GLU A 189 13.78 -11.37 -24.39
CA GLU A 189 14.61 -10.24 -23.96
C GLU A 189 13.75 -9.08 -23.46
N LYS A 190 12.64 -8.77 -24.16
CA LYS A 190 11.71 -7.72 -23.74
C LYS A 190 11.06 -8.04 -22.40
N ILE A 191 10.62 -9.29 -22.20
CA ILE A 191 10.10 -9.77 -20.91
C ILE A 191 11.16 -9.56 -19.82
N LYS A 192 12.40 -9.99 -20.05
CA LYS A 192 13.49 -9.88 -19.06
C LYS A 192 13.77 -8.43 -18.67
N ILE A 193 13.80 -7.51 -19.63
CA ILE A 193 14.02 -6.08 -19.39
C ILE A 193 12.86 -5.49 -18.58
N LEU A 194 11.62 -5.71 -19.02
CA LEU A 194 10.43 -5.16 -18.36
C LEU A 194 10.33 -5.66 -16.91
N ARG A 195 10.54 -6.96 -16.71
CA ARG A 195 10.50 -7.58 -15.40
C ARG A 195 11.57 -7.04 -14.47
N LYS A 196 12.83 -6.99 -14.93
CA LYS A 196 13.92 -6.43 -14.14
C LYS A 196 13.59 -5.01 -13.66
N HIS A 197 13.08 -4.17 -14.56
CA HIS A 197 12.65 -2.83 -14.18
C HIS A 197 11.54 -2.84 -13.12
N ARG A 198 10.48 -3.64 -13.31
CA ARG A 198 9.35 -3.71 -12.36
C ARG A 198 9.76 -4.28 -11.00
N GLU A 199 10.62 -5.27 -10.97
CA GLU A 199 11.19 -5.85 -9.74
C GLU A 199 12.04 -4.80 -9.00
N GLU A 200 12.85 -3.99 -9.71
CA GLU A 200 13.58 -2.87 -9.14
C GLU A 200 12.66 -1.76 -8.60
N GLN A 201 11.54 -1.46 -9.29
CA GLN A 201 10.55 -0.50 -8.80
C GLN A 201 9.88 -0.99 -7.52
N TYR A 202 9.60 -2.31 -7.42
CA TYR A 202 9.03 -2.89 -6.23
C TYR A 202 9.96 -2.74 -5.02
N VAL A 203 11.25 -3.05 -5.18
CA VAL A 203 12.24 -2.87 -4.09
C VAL A 203 12.28 -1.42 -3.61
N LYS A 204 12.32 -0.46 -4.53
CA LYS A 204 12.27 0.97 -4.20
C LYS A 204 10.96 1.36 -3.50
N LEU A 205 9.85 0.71 -3.84
CA LEU A 205 8.55 0.97 -3.23
C LEU A 205 8.56 0.50 -1.78
N GLN A 206 9.19 -0.65 -1.49
CA GLN A 206 9.36 -1.12 -0.11
C GLN A 206 10.07 -0.06 0.73
N ASP A 207 11.19 0.48 0.23
CA ASP A 207 11.94 1.54 0.93
C ASP A 207 11.08 2.77 1.22
N ALA A 208 10.37 3.26 0.20
CA ALA A 208 9.50 4.42 0.36
C ALA A 208 8.35 4.16 1.35
N VAL A 209 7.75 2.97 1.31
CA VAL A 209 6.66 2.62 2.23
C VAL A 209 7.16 2.43 3.66
N TYR A 210 8.33 1.82 3.85
CA TYR A 210 8.92 1.69 5.19
C TYR A 210 9.20 3.06 5.78
N LEU A 211 9.77 3.98 5.00
CA LEU A 211 9.97 5.36 5.43
C LEU A 211 8.65 6.03 5.84
N GLU A 212 7.62 5.96 5.00
CA GLU A 212 6.28 6.49 5.29
C GLU A 212 5.67 5.90 6.57
N ARG A 213 5.92 4.61 6.85
CA ARG A 213 5.42 3.92 8.05
C ARG A 213 6.29 4.16 9.30
N GLY A 214 7.43 4.85 9.19
CA GLY A 214 8.39 5.00 10.29
C GLY A 214 9.12 3.70 10.64
N TRP A 215 9.32 2.83 9.64
CA TRP A 215 10.03 1.55 9.75
C TRP A 215 11.44 1.69 9.15
N ASN A 216 12.38 0.85 9.61
CA ASN A 216 13.71 0.81 9.03
C ASN A 216 13.75 0.02 7.71
N GLU A 217 14.92 -0.04 7.08
CA GLU A 217 15.12 -0.73 5.79
C GLU A 217 14.86 -2.24 5.85
N ASN A 218 14.92 -2.83 7.05
CA ASN A 218 14.57 -4.24 7.29
C ASN A 218 13.05 -4.47 7.39
N GLY A 219 12.23 -3.41 7.25
CA GLY A 219 10.78 -3.48 7.40
C GLY A 219 10.33 -3.69 8.84
N CYS A 220 11.19 -3.37 9.82
CA CYS A 220 10.89 -3.40 11.25
C CYS A 220 10.48 -2.00 11.71
N PRO A 221 9.40 -1.84 12.51
CA PRO A 221 9.09 -0.57 13.16
C PRO A 221 10.28 -0.07 14.00
N THR A 222 10.61 1.21 13.87
CA THR A 222 11.71 1.78 14.66
C THR A 222 11.31 1.97 16.11
N ILE A 223 12.29 1.94 17.03
CA ILE A 223 12.07 2.26 18.45
C ILE A 223 11.41 3.65 18.62
N ASP A 224 11.86 4.65 17.85
CA ASP A 224 11.30 5.99 17.92
C ASP A 224 9.83 6.02 17.46
N MET A 225 9.50 5.24 16.44
CA MET A 225 8.12 5.09 15.99
C MET A 225 7.25 4.45 17.07
N VAL A 226 7.64 3.31 17.65
CA VAL A 226 6.82 2.64 18.68
C VAL A 226 6.62 3.49 19.94
N ARG A 227 7.62 4.29 20.33
CA ARG A 227 7.50 5.30 21.40
C ARG A 227 6.50 6.39 21.02
N LYS A 228 6.61 6.93 19.80
CA LYS A 228 5.71 7.98 19.30
C LYS A 228 4.24 7.56 19.36
N ILE A 229 3.94 6.29 19.05
CA ILE A 229 2.57 5.76 19.09
C ILE A 229 2.19 5.09 20.42
N GLY A 230 3.05 5.13 21.44
CA GLY A 230 2.76 4.67 22.79
C GLY A 230 2.52 3.16 22.90
N ILE A 231 3.30 2.35 22.18
CA ILE A 231 3.30 0.88 22.29
C ILE A 231 4.68 0.31 22.65
N ASP A 232 5.54 1.14 23.24
CA ASP A 232 6.91 0.86 23.67
C ASP A 232 6.98 0.04 24.97
N PHE A 233 6.13 -0.98 25.10
CA PHE A 233 6.21 -1.96 26.19
C PHE A 233 7.57 -2.68 26.17
N ASP A 234 8.07 -3.10 27.33
CA ASP A 234 9.38 -3.76 27.45
C ASP A 234 9.49 -4.97 26.51
N GLU A 235 8.44 -5.79 26.39
CA GLU A 235 8.41 -6.94 25.49
C GLU A 235 8.42 -6.55 24.01
N VAL A 236 7.79 -5.43 23.66
CA VAL A 236 7.81 -4.90 22.29
C VAL A 236 9.22 -4.45 21.93
N ILE A 237 9.87 -3.72 22.83
CA ILE A 237 11.25 -3.25 22.63
C ILE A 237 12.22 -4.43 22.52
N GLU A 238 12.08 -5.45 23.39
CA GLU A 238 12.89 -6.67 23.34
C GLU A 238 12.78 -7.37 21.97
N ILE A 239 11.56 -7.51 21.43
CA ILE A 239 11.31 -8.17 20.13
C ILE A 239 11.99 -7.43 18.98
N ILE A 240 11.92 -6.10 18.95
CA ILE A 240 12.38 -5.32 17.79
C ILE A 240 13.86 -4.92 17.86
N THR A 241 14.46 -4.89 19.06
CA THR A 241 15.86 -4.46 19.28
C THR A 241 16.87 -5.20 18.39
N PRO A 242 16.79 -6.53 18.20
CA PRO A 242 17.73 -7.26 17.33
C PRO A 242 17.66 -6.87 15.84
N PHE A 243 16.63 -6.14 15.43
CA PHE A 243 16.35 -5.80 14.03
C PHE A 243 16.47 -4.30 13.74
N GLN A 244 16.92 -3.48 14.71
CA GLN A 244 17.05 -2.03 14.57
C GLN A 244 18.22 -1.63 13.68
#